data_AF-A0A832IF49-F1
#
_entry.id   AF-A0A832IF49-F1
#
_cell.length_a   1.000
_cell.length_b   1.000
_cell.length_c   1.000
_cell.angle_alpha   90.00
_cell.angle_beta   90.00
_cell.angle_gamma   90.00
#
_symmetry.space_group_name_H-M   'P 1'
#
loop_
_entity.id
_entity.type
_entity.pdbx_description
1 polymer ?
#
loop_
_entity_poly.entity_id
_entity_poly.type
_entity_poly.pdbx_seq_one_letter_code
_entity_poly.pdbx_strand_id
1 'polypeptide(L)'
;MAITKFKTGTFKTLLKDTDITSLAVRNDSVQIETYNNVKDTFAIEWKSNFEYTLLKVNPKNALDSTPFYVKITGFKENSYTFIAHYKGSNFKQKGEAIKIK
;
A
#
# COMPACT_ATOMS: atom_id res chain seq x y z
N MET A 1 16.09 12.18 6.90
CA MET A 1 14.63 12.03 6.67
C MET A 1 14.33 10.56 6.50
N ALA A 2 13.67 9.93 7.48
CA ALA A 2 13.50 8.47 7.49
C ALA A 2 12.09 8.08 6.99
N ILE A 3 12.03 7.14 6.05
CA ILE A 3 10.77 6.52 5.57
C ILE A 3 10.10 5.68 6.65
N THR A 4 10.80 5.38 7.75
CA THR A 4 10.25 4.67 8.91
C THR A 4 8.96 5.31 9.44
N LYS A 5 8.79 6.62 9.30
CA LYS A 5 7.54 7.33 9.67
C LYS A 5 6.31 6.89 8.86
N PHE A 6 6.50 6.26 7.70
CA PHE A 6 5.44 5.76 6.83
C PHE A 6 5.10 4.28 7.08
N LYS A 7 5.82 3.63 8.00
CA LYS A 7 5.46 2.29 8.49
C LYS A 7 4.21 2.30 9.35
N THR A 8 3.86 3.44 9.95
CA THR A 8 2.65 3.59 10.76
C THR A 8 1.92 4.88 10.41
N GLY A 9 0.60 4.89 10.58
CA GLY A 9 -0.24 6.07 10.41
C GLY A 9 -1.52 5.78 9.64
N THR A 10 -2.26 6.86 9.36
CA THR A 10 -3.40 6.84 8.46
C THR A 10 -3.02 7.46 7.13
N PHE A 11 -3.35 6.80 6.03
CA PHE A 11 -2.97 7.20 4.69
C PHE A 11 -4.19 7.39 3.81
N LYS A 12 -4.18 8.44 3.00
CA LYS A 12 -5.03 8.57 1.82
C LYS A 12 -4.19 8.21 0.59
N THR A 13 -4.65 7.25 -0.19
CA THR A 13 -3.98 6.85 -1.43
C THR A 13 -4.67 7.48 -2.63
N LEU A 14 -3.88 8.02 -3.55
CA LEU A 14 -4.30 8.56 -4.85
C LEU A 14 -3.62 7.72 -5.94
N LEU A 15 -4.40 7.11 -6.82
CA LEU A 15 -3.86 6.38 -7.96
C LEU A 15 -3.62 7.36 -9.12
N LYS A 16 -2.49 7.21 -9.81
CA LYS A 16 -2.02 8.25 -10.75
C LYS A 16 -2.93 8.44 -11.98
N ASP A 17 -3.55 7.36 -12.46
CA ASP A 17 -4.28 7.34 -13.73
C ASP A 17 -5.80 7.17 -13.54
N THR A 18 -6.32 7.42 -12.33
CA THR A 18 -7.73 7.23 -11.98
C THR A 18 -8.15 8.18 -10.87
N ASP A 19 -9.43 8.50 -10.74
CA ASP A 19 -9.98 9.24 -9.58
C ASP A 19 -10.20 8.36 -8.34
N ILE A 20 -9.68 7.13 -8.36
CA ILE A 20 -9.80 6.19 -7.27
C ILE A 20 -8.93 6.65 -6.09
N THR A 21 -9.59 6.74 -4.93
CA THR A 21 -8.93 6.98 -3.65
C THR A 21 -9.32 5.93 -2.64
N SER A 22 -8.44 5.68 -1.68
CA SER A 22 -8.68 4.76 -0.59
C SER A 22 -8.06 5.28 0.70
N LEU A 23 -8.55 4.77 1.83
CA LEU A 23 -8.08 5.12 3.16
C LEU A 23 -7.48 3.89 3.83
N ALA A 24 -6.26 4.03 4.33
CA ALA A 24 -5.54 2.95 5.00
C ALA A 24 -5.20 3.35 6.43
N VAL A 25 -5.50 2.49 7.39
CA VAL A 25 -4.91 2.55 8.74
C VAL A 25 -3.83 1.48 8.80
N ARG A 26 -2.59 1.91 9.05
CA ARG A 26 -1.41 1.06 8.96
C ARG A 26 -0.63 1.08 10.26
N ASN A 27 -0.23 -0.10 10.71
CA ASN A 27 0.93 -0.28 11.59
C ASN A 27 2.05 -0.99 10.82
N ASP A 28 3.13 -1.36 11.50
CA ASP A 28 4.31 -1.93 10.86
C ASP A 28 4.10 -3.34 10.25
N SER A 29 3.03 -4.05 10.64
CA SER A 29 2.77 -5.45 10.25
C SER A 29 1.41 -5.67 9.57
N VAL A 30 0.48 -4.71 9.65
CA VAL A 30 -0.89 -4.81 9.17
C VAL A 30 -1.37 -3.47 8.61
N GLN A 31 -2.14 -3.54 7.52
CA GLN A 31 -2.87 -2.44 6.92
C GLN A 31 -4.34 -2.79 6.75
N ILE A 32 -5.23 -1.95 7.27
CA ILE A 32 -6.66 -2.02 7.00
C ILE A 32 -6.98 -0.96 5.95
N GLU A 33 -7.31 -1.40 4.75
CA GLU A 33 -7.67 -0.55 3.62
C GLU A 33 -9.19 -0.43 3.52
N THR A 34 -9.70 0.77 3.26
CA THR A 34 -11.09 1.04 2.92
C THR A 34 -11.15 1.64 1.53
N TYR A 35 -11.79 0.93 0.59
CA TYR A 35 -12.05 1.38 -0.77
C TYR A 35 -13.51 1.14 -1.11
N ASN A 36 -14.22 2.17 -1.58
CA ASN A 36 -15.66 2.09 -1.90
C ASN A 36 -16.52 1.44 -0.80
N ASN A 37 -16.31 1.83 0.46
CA ASN A 37 -16.96 1.27 1.66
C ASN A 37 -16.66 -0.22 1.95
N VAL A 38 -15.81 -0.87 1.15
CA VAL A 38 -15.31 -2.22 1.39
C VAL A 38 -14.02 -2.13 2.18
N LYS A 39 -13.94 -2.90 3.27
CA LYS A 39 -12.74 -3.00 4.09
C LYS A 39 -12.03 -4.32 3.84
N ASP A 40 -10.74 -4.24 3.54
CA ASP A 40 -9.84 -5.37 3.43
C ASP A 40 -8.69 -5.20 4.43
N THR A 41 -8.19 -6.32 4.96
CA THR A 41 -7.02 -6.34 5.86
C THR A 41 -5.87 -7.04 5.16
N PHE A 42 -4.70 -6.41 5.20
CA PHE A 42 -3.47 -6.89 4.58
C PHE A 42 -2.39 -7.05 5.63
N ALA A 43 -1.71 -8.20 5.62
CA ALA A 43 -0.43 -8.36 6.29
C ALA A 43 0.66 -7.63 5.50
N ILE A 44 1.59 -7.00 6.21
CA ILE A 44 2.72 -6.25 5.66
C ILE A 44 4.01 -6.98 5.99
N GLU A 45 4.86 -7.17 4.99
CA GLU A 45 6.23 -7.66 5.19
C GLU A 45 7.23 -6.67 4.57
N TRP A 46 8.00 -5.98 5.42
CA TRP A 46 9.03 -5.04 4.97
C TRP A 46 10.28 -5.80 4.54
N LYS A 47 10.69 -5.62 3.28
CA LYS A 47 11.96 -6.15 2.75
C LYS A 47 13.09 -5.14 2.89
N SER A 48 12.76 -3.85 2.85
CA SER A 48 13.69 -2.75 3.11
C SER A 48 12.92 -1.50 3.57
N ASN A 49 13.60 -0.36 3.69
CA ASN A 49 12.93 0.91 3.92
C ASN A 49 12.07 1.38 2.75
N PHE A 50 12.30 0.86 1.53
CA PHE A 50 11.62 1.32 0.32
C PHE A 50 10.76 0.23 -0.32
N GLU A 51 10.78 -0.99 0.19
CA GLU A 51 10.11 -2.14 -0.42
C GLU A 51 9.41 -2.97 0.65
N TYR A 52 8.14 -3.29 0.40
CA TYR A 52 7.32 -4.15 1.25
C TYR A 52 6.29 -4.91 0.42
N THR A 53 5.72 -5.97 0.97
CA THR A 53 4.63 -6.71 0.37
C THR A 53 3.35 -6.52 1.17
N LEU A 54 2.21 -6.60 0.47
CA LEU A 54 0.88 -6.70 1.04
C LEU A 54 0.28 -8.05 0.64
N LEU A 55 -0.33 -8.74 1.60
CA LEU A 55 -1.06 -9.98 1.38
C LEU A 55 -2.39 -9.93 2.11
N LYS A 56 -3.51 -10.23 1.46
CA LYS A 56 -4.80 -10.24 2.15
C LYS A 56 -4.81 -11.30 3.24
N VAL A 57 -5.28 -10.91 4.42
CA VAL A 57 -5.41 -11.81 5.57
C VAL A 57 -6.53 -12.84 5.34
N ASN A 58 -7.60 -12.45 4.65
CA ASN A 58 -8.74 -13.30 4.34
C ASN A 58 -8.97 -13.36 2.82
N PRO A 59 -8.17 -14.15 2.07
CA PRO A 59 -8.29 -14.21 0.62
C PRO A 59 -9.57 -14.94 0.19
N LYS A 60 -10.25 -14.42 -0.83
CA LYS A 60 -11.48 -15.02 -1.40
C LYS A 60 -11.25 -15.64 -2.77
N ASN A 61 -10.14 -15.31 -3.43
CA ASN A 61 -9.78 -15.80 -4.76
C ASN A 61 -8.25 -15.89 -4.89
N ALA A 62 -7.77 -16.44 -6.01
CA ALA A 62 -6.34 -16.63 -6.25
C ALA A 62 -5.54 -15.30 -6.29
N LEU A 63 -6.16 -14.21 -6.77
CA LEU A 63 -5.51 -12.90 -6.81
C LEU A 63 -5.32 -12.34 -5.40
N ASP A 64 -6.30 -12.53 -4.52
CA ASP A 64 -6.20 -12.13 -3.11
C ASP A 64 -5.06 -12.86 -2.37
N SER A 65 -4.80 -14.12 -2.72
CA SER A 65 -3.68 -14.92 -2.20
C SER A 65 -2.33 -14.57 -2.84
N THR A 66 -2.31 -13.65 -3.82
CA THR A 66 -1.09 -13.25 -4.52
C THR A 66 -0.45 -12.04 -3.85
N PRO A 67 0.82 -12.11 -3.41
CA PRO A 67 1.50 -10.97 -2.83
C PRO A 67 1.53 -9.77 -3.76
N PHE A 68 1.18 -8.60 -3.22
CA PHE A 68 1.27 -7.33 -3.91
C PHE A 68 2.53 -6.59 -3.44
N TYR A 69 3.52 -6.54 -4.32
CA TYR A 69 4.80 -5.89 -4.05
C TYR A 69 4.65 -4.38 -4.21
N VAL A 70 5.11 -3.63 -3.23
CA VAL A 70 5.10 -2.16 -3.25
C VAL A 70 6.52 -1.65 -3.14
N LYS A 71 6.92 -0.80 -4.09
CA LYS A 71 8.20 -0.10 -4.12
C LYS A 71 7.97 1.40 -4.05
N ILE A 72 8.52 2.03 -3.03
CA ILE A 72 8.54 3.48 -2.86
C ILE A 72 9.58 4.06 -3.83
N THR A 73 9.15 5.00 -4.67
CA THR A 73 9.98 5.63 -5.71
C THR A 73 10.40 7.05 -5.37
N GLY A 74 9.77 7.67 -4.38
CA GLY A 74 10.08 9.02 -3.91
C GLY A 74 9.27 9.36 -2.68
N PHE A 75 9.71 10.36 -1.91
CA PHE A 75 9.02 10.78 -0.70
C PHE A 75 9.15 12.28 -0.46
N LYS A 76 8.17 12.82 0.27
CA LYS A 76 8.09 14.20 0.75
C LYS A 76 7.92 14.19 2.28
N GLU A 77 7.58 15.34 2.84
CA GLU A 77 7.36 15.48 4.28
C GLU A 77 6.19 14.63 4.80
N ASN A 78 5.07 14.55 4.07
CA ASN A 78 3.87 13.83 4.49
C ASN A 78 3.42 12.77 3.48
N SER A 79 4.12 12.57 2.37
CA SER A 79 3.70 11.62 1.34
C SER A 79 4.85 10.81 0.76
N TYR A 80 4.50 9.73 0.06
CA TYR A 80 5.43 8.99 -0.78
C TYR A 80 4.76 8.49 -2.06
N THR A 81 5.52 8.44 -3.15
CA THR A 81 5.10 7.83 -4.42
C THR A 81 5.53 6.38 -4.46
N PHE A 82 4.74 5.54 -5.10
CA PHE A 82 5.04 4.12 -5.22
C PHE A 82 4.67 3.55 -6.59
N ILE A 83 5.29 2.41 -6.88
CA ILE A 83 4.90 1.48 -7.93
C ILE A 83 4.62 0.15 -7.26
N ALA A 84 3.50 -0.49 -7.62
CA ALA A 84 3.12 -1.77 -7.07
C ALA A 84 2.65 -2.76 -8.15
N HIS A 85 2.80 -4.05 -7.88
CA HIS A 85 2.41 -5.12 -8.79
C HIS A 85 2.16 -6.43 -8.06
N TYR A 86 1.34 -7.30 -8.64
CA TYR A 86 1.19 -8.67 -8.16
C TYR A 86 2.41 -9.51 -8.54
N LYS A 87 2.72 -10.52 -7.71
CA LYS A 87 3.74 -11.53 -8.01
C LYS A 87 3.48 -12.16 -9.38
N GLY A 88 4.49 -12.17 -10.25
CA GLY A 88 4.40 -12.81 -11.57
C GLY A 88 3.49 -12.11 -12.58
N SER A 89 3.01 -10.90 -12.29
CA SER A 89 2.17 -10.10 -13.20
C SER A 89 2.96 -9.00 -13.88
N ASN A 90 2.60 -8.68 -15.13
CA ASN A 90 3.09 -7.50 -15.86
C ASN A 90 2.33 -6.22 -15.51
N PHE A 91 1.22 -6.33 -14.76
CA PHE A 91 0.45 -5.19 -14.27
C PHE A 91 1.28 -4.32 -13.33
N LYS A 92 1.21 -3.00 -13.52
CA LYS A 92 1.86 -2.02 -12.63
C LYS A 92 0.87 -0.94 -12.26
N GLN A 93 0.75 -0.68 -10.97
CA GLN A 93 -0.05 0.38 -10.40
C GLN A 93 0.86 1.45 -9.82
N LYS A 94 0.60 2.72 -10.16
CA LYS A 94 1.34 3.86 -9.63
C LYS A 94 0.41 4.70 -8.77
N GLY A 95 0.95 5.28 -7.71
CA GLY A 95 0.18 6.16 -6.84
C GLY A 95 1.02 6.97 -5.87
N GLU A 96 0.33 7.80 -5.10
CA GLU A 96 0.88 8.56 -3.98
C GLU A 96 0.06 8.23 -2.73
N ALA A 97 0.76 7.89 -1.64
CA ALA A 97 0.16 7.72 -0.32
C ALA A 97 0.50 8.93 0.54
N ILE A 98 -0.52 9.62 1.02
CA ILE A 98 -0.42 10.82 1.85
C ILE A 98 -0.78 10.46 3.27
N LYS A 99 0.16 10.62 4.20
CA LYS A 99 -0.08 10.45 5.63
C LYS A 99 -0.91 11.62 6.15
N ILE A 100 -2.07 11.32 6.73
CA ILE A 100 -3.02 12.30 7.26
C ILE A 100 -3.13 12.29 8.79
N LYS A 101 -2.71 11.20 9.44
CA LYS A 101 -2.56 11.07 10.90
C LYS A 101 -1.38 10.16 11.23
#